data_AF-A0A2A4KDL6-F1
#
_entry.id   AF-A0A2A4KDL6-F1
#
_cell.length_a   1.000
_cell.length_b   1.000
_cell.length_c   1.000
_cell.angle_alpha   90.00
_cell.angle_beta   90.00
_cell.angle_gamma   90.00
#
_symmetry.space_group_name_H-M   'P 1'
#
loop_
_entity.id
_entity.type
_entity.pdbx_description
1 polymer ?
#
loop_
_entity_poly.entity_id
_entity_poly.type
_entity_poly.pdbx_seq_one_letter_code
_entity_poly.pdbx_strand_id
1 'polypeptide(L)'
;MNDQLMVATALTVADWNRAQGAPGADRRPLRITMPVDDRSRGPEMPIGNGTRLVEVPFSASEVAPGADVAALLRTTAERTRVLKAQPRPQLGRAASLLTAPLLPVATRAALTRGLRVVAGPWTSTTLLSNIGRIPYPLDFGDAGRATAVWFSAPARMPRGLTFTTASTGGRLHLALRWSRTLLGDEDGVRLLDLFTRHLAATSSEAV
;
A
#
# COMPACT_ATOMS: atom_id res chain seq x y z
N MET A 1 10.49 -0.86 -10.02
CA MET A 1 9.62 0.20 -9.43
C MET A 1 8.67 -0.33 -8.36
N ASN A 2 7.62 -1.10 -8.67
CA ASN A 2 6.62 -1.49 -7.64
C ASN A 2 7.25 -2.23 -6.44
N ASP A 3 8.17 -3.15 -6.70
CA ASP A 3 8.83 -3.92 -5.63
C ASP A 3 9.83 -3.07 -4.84
N GLN A 4 10.48 -2.09 -5.48
CA GLN A 4 11.32 -1.08 -4.79
C GLN A 4 10.49 -0.23 -3.83
N LEU A 5 9.32 0.25 -4.27
CA LEU A 5 8.40 0.99 -3.41
C LEU A 5 7.91 0.13 -2.23
N MET A 6 7.66 -1.16 -2.48
CA MET A 6 7.25 -2.11 -1.45
C MET A 6 8.37 -2.31 -0.41
N VAL A 7 9.60 -2.58 -0.85
CA VAL A 7 10.76 -2.74 0.02
C VAL A 7 11.06 -1.46 0.79
N ALA A 8 11.08 -0.31 0.13
CA ALA A 8 11.31 0.98 0.78
C ALA A 8 10.25 1.25 1.86
N THR A 9 8.97 0.95 1.58
CA THR A 9 7.89 1.06 2.58
C THR A 9 8.12 0.11 3.77
N ALA A 10 8.49 -1.14 3.51
CA ALA A 10 8.73 -2.14 4.55
C ALA A 10 9.87 -1.74 5.49
N LEU A 11 11.00 -1.30 4.92
CA LEU A 11 12.15 -0.82 5.68
C LEU A 11 11.80 0.44 6.47
N THR A 12 11.09 1.39 5.86
CA THR A 12 10.63 2.63 6.54
C THR A 12 9.80 2.33 7.77
N VAL A 13 8.79 1.46 7.63
CA VAL A 13 7.89 1.12 8.75
C VAL A 13 8.61 0.30 9.82
N ALA A 14 9.48 -0.63 9.42
CA ALA A 14 10.26 -1.41 10.37
C ALA A 14 11.22 -0.51 11.18
N ASP A 15 11.91 0.41 10.51
CA ASP A 15 12.83 1.35 11.15
C ASP A 15 12.12 2.34 12.05
N TRP A 16 10.99 2.87 11.59
CA TRP A 16 10.10 3.69 12.41
C TRP A 16 9.69 2.97 13.69
N ASN A 17 9.16 1.75 13.59
CA ASN A 17 8.69 1.00 14.74
C ASN A 17 9.81 0.71 15.76
N ARG A 18 11.03 0.43 15.29
CA ARG A 18 12.19 0.26 16.17
C ARG A 18 12.59 1.57 16.84
N ALA A 19 12.67 2.66 16.09
CA ALA A 19 13.01 3.98 16.61
C ALA A 19 12.02 4.47 17.66
N GLN A 20 10.74 4.07 17.56
CA GLN A 20 9.70 4.36 18.54
C GLN A 20 9.67 3.37 19.72
N GLY A 21 10.58 2.39 19.78
CA GLY A 21 10.63 1.39 20.85
C GLY A 21 9.40 0.47 20.90
N ALA A 22 8.71 0.26 19.77
CA ALA A 22 7.49 -0.51 19.75
C ALA A 22 7.73 -1.95 20.26
N PRO A 23 6.87 -2.50 21.15
CA PRO A 23 7.09 -3.82 21.74
C PRO A 23 7.24 -4.92 20.67
N GLY A 24 8.41 -5.53 20.63
CA GLY A 24 8.74 -6.61 19.70
C GLY A 24 8.96 -6.16 18.25
N ALA A 25 9.31 -4.88 18.01
CA ALA A 25 9.64 -4.36 16.68
C ALA A 25 10.69 -5.21 15.93
N ASP A 26 11.64 -5.81 16.65
CA ASP A 26 12.69 -6.66 16.07
C ASP A 26 12.28 -8.13 15.84
N ARG A 27 11.08 -8.53 16.30
CA ARG A 27 10.65 -9.94 16.28
C ARG A 27 9.31 -10.14 15.58
N ARG A 28 8.49 -9.08 15.48
CA ARG A 28 7.15 -9.16 14.89
C ARG A 28 7.22 -9.05 13.37
N PRO A 29 6.54 -9.93 12.64
CA PRO A 29 6.44 -9.80 11.19
C PRO A 29 5.62 -8.55 10.82
N LEU A 30 6.00 -7.93 9.71
CA LEU A 30 5.29 -6.82 9.09
C LEU A 30 4.39 -7.35 7.96
N ARG A 31 3.24 -6.70 7.76
CA ARG A 31 2.37 -6.95 6.61
C ARG A 31 1.96 -5.62 6.01
N ILE A 32 2.06 -5.52 4.68
CA ILE A 32 1.66 -4.33 3.94
C ILE A 32 0.53 -4.71 3.00
N THR A 33 -0.59 -4.00 3.11
CA THR A 33 -1.69 -4.15 2.16
C THR A 33 -1.29 -3.51 0.83
N MET A 34 -1.42 -4.26 -0.27
CA MET A 34 -1.22 -3.77 -1.62
C MET A 34 -2.50 -4.00 -2.45
N PRO A 35 -3.07 -2.96 -3.08
CA PRO A 35 -4.10 -3.13 -4.09
C PRO A 35 -3.49 -3.69 -5.39
N VAL A 36 -4.15 -4.69 -5.98
CA VAL A 36 -3.81 -5.29 -7.28
C VAL A 36 -4.99 -5.10 -8.22
N ASP A 37 -4.74 -4.49 -9.36
CA ASP A 37 -5.75 -4.30 -10.40
C ASP A 37 -5.87 -5.60 -11.24
N ASP A 38 -6.99 -6.29 -11.09
CA ASP A 38 -7.27 -7.54 -11.80
C ASP A 38 -8.03 -7.30 -13.13
N ARG A 39 -8.23 -6.03 -13.55
CA ARG A 39 -8.91 -5.69 -14.81
C ARG A 39 -8.06 -6.06 -16.02
N SER A 40 -8.72 -6.54 -17.07
CA SER A 40 -8.14 -6.59 -18.41
C SER A 40 -7.81 -5.17 -18.87
N ARG A 41 -6.61 -4.98 -19.44
CA ARG A 41 -6.23 -3.71 -20.07
C ARG A 41 -6.64 -3.73 -21.53
N GLY A 42 -7.29 -2.66 -21.99
CA GLY A 42 -7.71 -2.50 -23.38
C GLY A 42 -8.97 -1.65 -23.52
N PRO A 43 -9.50 -1.52 -24.75
CA PRO A 43 -10.75 -0.78 -25.01
C PRO A 43 -11.94 -1.31 -24.21
N GLU A 44 -11.97 -2.63 -23.97
CA GLU A 44 -13.02 -3.33 -23.23
C GLU A 44 -12.79 -3.36 -21.71
N MET A 45 -11.89 -2.52 -21.17
CA MET A 45 -11.64 -2.48 -19.73
C MET A 45 -12.93 -2.14 -18.98
N PRO A 46 -13.40 -2.99 -18.04
CA PRO A 46 -14.64 -2.73 -17.32
C PRO A 46 -14.59 -1.42 -16.54
N ILE A 47 -15.67 -0.64 -16.63
CA ILE A 47 -15.88 0.55 -15.80
C ILE A 47 -16.26 0.10 -14.39
N GLY A 48 -15.40 0.41 -13.42
CA GLY A 48 -15.64 0.08 -12.01
C GLY A 48 -14.37 -0.27 -11.25
N ASN A 49 -14.54 -0.61 -9.97
CA ASN A 49 -13.45 -1.08 -9.14
C ASN A 49 -13.18 -2.56 -9.42
N GLY A 50 -12.07 -2.85 -10.12
CA GLY A 50 -11.57 -4.21 -10.29
C GLY A 50 -10.35 -4.54 -9.43
N THR A 51 -10.17 -3.80 -8.33
CA THR A 51 -9.00 -3.93 -7.47
C THR A 51 -9.23 -4.91 -6.35
N ARG A 52 -8.33 -5.88 -6.20
CA ARG A 52 -8.26 -6.80 -5.07
C ARG A 52 -7.20 -6.35 -4.08
N LEU A 53 -7.43 -6.57 -2.78
CA LEU A 53 -6.42 -6.33 -1.76
C LEU A 53 -5.62 -7.61 -1.49
N VAL A 54 -4.29 -7.48 -1.48
CA VAL A 54 -3.38 -8.54 -1.02
C VAL A 54 -2.54 -8.05 0.14
N GLU A 55 -2.11 -8.98 0.98
CA GLU A 55 -1.14 -8.72 2.04
C GLU A 55 0.21 -9.24 1.61
N VAL A 56 1.22 -8.37 1.62
CA VAL A 56 2.61 -8.74 1.38
C VAL A 56 3.30 -8.89 2.73
N PRO A 57 3.60 -10.13 3.17
CA PRO A 57 4.29 -10.36 4.43
C PRO A 57 5.79 -10.10 4.33
N PHE A 58 6.37 -9.67 5.45
CA PHE A 58 7.80 -9.52 5.71
C PHE A 58 8.09 -10.08 7.10
N SER A 59 9.06 -10.97 7.22
CA SER A 59 9.58 -11.41 8.51
C SER A 59 10.41 -10.29 9.15
N ALA A 60 10.60 -10.34 10.48
CA ALA A 60 11.40 -9.34 11.16
C ALA A 60 12.87 -9.36 10.74
N SER A 61 13.42 -10.53 10.41
CA SER A 61 14.80 -10.68 9.93
C SER A 61 15.00 -10.10 8.53
N GLU A 62 13.99 -10.16 7.65
CA GLU A 62 14.06 -9.58 6.31
C GLU A 62 14.19 -8.05 6.33
N VAL A 63 13.69 -7.38 7.37
CA VAL A 63 13.68 -5.91 7.49
C VAL A 63 14.55 -5.43 8.67
N ALA A 64 15.43 -6.28 9.17
CA ALA A 64 16.37 -5.95 10.23
C ALA A 64 17.40 -4.90 9.74
N PRO A 65 18.03 -4.13 10.67
CA PRO A 65 19.15 -3.26 10.31
C PRO A 65 20.26 -4.04 9.59
N GLY A 66 20.76 -3.48 8.48
CA GLY A 66 21.78 -4.14 7.66
C GLY A 66 21.28 -5.28 6.77
N ALA A 67 19.96 -5.42 6.58
CA ALA A 67 19.40 -6.38 5.62
C ALA A 67 19.98 -6.18 4.21
N ASP A 68 20.24 -7.30 3.53
CA ASP A 68 20.62 -7.33 2.11
C ASP A 68 19.43 -6.86 1.26
N VAL A 69 19.52 -5.62 0.77
CA VAL A 69 18.44 -4.97 0.03
C VAL A 69 18.20 -5.66 -1.32
N ALA A 70 19.24 -6.18 -1.97
CA ALA A 70 19.14 -6.86 -3.26
C ALA A 70 18.44 -8.21 -3.11
N ALA A 71 18.80 -8.98 -2.08
CA ALA A 71 18.11 -10.21 -1.74
C ALA A 71 16.64 -9.93 -1.39
N LEU A 72 16.38 -8.89 -0.58
CA LEU A 72 15.03 -8.49 -0.21
C LEU A 72 14.19 -8.07 -1.42
N LEU A 73 14.76 -7.33 -2.37
CA LEU A 73 14.10 -6.95 -3.63
C LEU A 73 13.72 -8.17 -4.47
N ARG A 74 14.65 -9.12 -4.65
CA ARG A 74 14.41 -10.35 -5.40
C ARG A 74 13.31 -11.19 -4.76
N THR A 75 13.41 -11.45 -3.46
CA THR A 75 12.39 -12.21 -2.72
C THR A 75 11.03 -11.50 -2.74
N THR A 76 11.01 -10.17 -2.62
CA THR A 76 9.78 -9.38 -2.72
C THR A 76 9.17 -9.47 -4.12
N ALA A 77 9.98 -9.38 -5.18
CA ALA A 77 9.51 -9.49 -6.56
C ALA A 77 8.92 -10.87 -6.87
N GLU A 78 9.54 -11.95 -6.37
CA GLU A 78 8.98 -13.30 -6.47
C GLU A 78 7.65 -13.41 -5.72
N ARG A 79 7.60 -12.92 -4.48
CA ARG A 79 6.41 -12.91 -3.63
C ARG A 79 5.26 -12.15 -4.26
N THR A 80 5.49 -10.93 -4.76
CA THR A 80 4.44 -10.12 -5.39
C THR A 80 3.98 -10.73 -6.71
N ARG A 81 4.88 -11.34 -7.49
CA ARG A 81 4.53 -12.08 -8.71
C ARG A 81 3.58 -13.25 -8.41
N VAL A 82 3.90 -14.06 -7.40
CA VAL A 82 3.04 -15.18 -6.97
C VAL A 82 1.67 -14.65 -6.49
N LEU A 83 1.63 -13.59 -5.68
CA LEU A 83 0.39 -13.01 -5.17
C LEU A 83 -0.51 -12.43 -6.28
N LYS A 84 0.09 -11.83 -7.31
CA LYS A 84 -0.61 -11.29 -8.48
C LYS A 84 -1.12 -12.40 -9.41
N ALA A 85 -0.36 -13.47 -9.58
CA ALA A 85 -0.73 -14.59 -10.44
C ALA A 85 -1.86 -15.46 -9.88
N GLN A 86 -2.09 -15.45 -8.56
CA GLN A 86 -3.15 -16.23 -7.94
C GLN A 86 -4.55 -15.68 -8.28
N PRO A 87 -5.41 -16.46 -8.95
CA PRO A 87 -6.80 -16.06 -9.16
C PRO A 87 -7.52 -16.05 -7.82
N ARG A 88 -7.94 -14.86 -7.38
CA ARG A 88 -8.73 -14.67 -6.16
C ARG A 88 -9.87 -13.71 -6.44
N PRO A 89 -11.03 -13.90 -5.79
CA PRO A 89 -12.14 -12.97 -5.95
C PRO A 89 -11.75 -11.60 -5.39
N GLN A 90 -12.20 -10.52 -6.06
CA GLN A 90 -11.90 -9.13 -5.68
C GLN A 90 -12.38 -8.81 -4.26
N LEU A 91 -13.58 -9.30 -3.93
CA LEU A 91 -14.09 -9.41 -2.58
C LEU A 91 -13.77 -10.82 -2.08
N GLY A 92 -13.00 -10.95 -0.99
CA GLY A 92 -12.79 -12.26 -0.37
C GLY A 92 -14.13 -12.94 -0.07
N ARG A 93 -14.19 -14.28 -0.05
CA ARG A 93 -15.46 -15.04 0.07
C ARG A 93 -16.35 -14.56 1.23
N ALA A 94 -15.74 -14.18 2.36
CA ALA A 94 -16.44 -13.60 3.50
C ALA A 94 -17.10 -12.24 3.19
N ALA A 95 -16.44 -11.37 2.42
CA ALA A 95 -17.00 -10.11 1.99
C ALA A 95 -18.17 -10.30 1.00
N SER A 96 -18.10 -11.31 0.12
CA SER A 96 -19.21 -11.67 -0.78
C SER A 96 -20.47 -12.06 0.00
N LEU A 97 -20.32 -12.83 1.09
CA LEU A 97 -21.43 -13.18 1.99
C LEU A 97 -21.98 -11.94 2.71
N LEU A 98 -21.12 -11.04 3.17
CA LEU A 98 -21.53 -9.79 3.81
C LEU A 98 -22.28 -8.85 2.86
N THR A 99 -22.05 -8.97 1.55
CA THR A 99 -22.76 -8.22 0.52
C THR A 99 -24.03 -8.90 0.00
N ALA A 100 -24.30 -10.15 0.41
CA ALA A 100 -25.51 -10.86 0.01
C ALA A 100 -26.77 -10.08 0.44
N PRO A 101 -27.82 -9.98 -0.41
CA PRO A 101 -29.01 -9.16 -0.17
C PRO A 101 -29.97 -9.71 0.91
N LEU A 102 -29.45 -10.50 1.85
CA LEU A 102 -30.24 -11.21 2.86
C LEU A 102 -30.57 -10.37 4.10
N LEU A 103 -29.74 -9.35 4.40
CA LEU A 103 -29.92 -8.49 5.57
C LEU A 103 -30.23 -7.05 5.16
N PRO A 104 -31.11 -6.34 5.92
CA PRO A 104 -31.32 -4.90 5.80
C PRO A 104 -30.00 -4.12 5.88
N VAL A 105 -29.94 -3.00 5.17
CA VAL A 105 -28.72 -2.17 5.03
C VAL A 105 -28.17 -1.75 6.39
N ALA A 106 -29.02 -1.36 7.34
CA ALA A 106 -28.62 -0.93 8.67
C ALA A 106 -27.95 -2.06 9.47
N THR A 107 -28.55 -3.25 9.50
CA THR A 107 -28.00 -4.43 10.17
C THR A 107 -26.65 -4.83 9.58
N ARG A 108 -26.54 -4.82 8.25
CA ARG A 108 -25.29 -5.08 7.55
C ARG A 108 -24.22 -4.04 7.87
N ALA A 109 -24.58 -2.76 7.92
CA ALA A 109 -23.66 -1.68 8.26
C ALA A 109 -23.14 -1.83 9.70
N ALA A 110 -24.00 -2.19 10.65
CA ALA A 110 -23.62 -2.47 12.02
C ALA A 110 -22.68 -3.68 12.12
N LEU A 111 -23.04 -4.79 11.48
CA LEU A 111 -22.24 -6.03 11.48
C LEU A 111 -20.86 -5.81 10.84
N THR A 112 -20.79 -5.13 9.69
CA THR A 112 -19.51 -4.83 9.02
C THR A 112 -18.64 -3.88 9.83
N ARG A 113 -19.23 -2.90 10.53
CA ARG A 113 -18.49 -2.03 11.46
C ARG A 113 -17.95 -2.82 12.65
N GLY A 114 -18.78 -3.68 13.26
CA GLY A 114 -18.36 -4.55 14.36
C GLY A 114 -17.22 -5.50 13.95
N LEU A 115 -17.37 -6.16 12.79
CA LEU A 115 -16.33 -7.01 12.22
C LEU A 115 -15.03 -6.26 11.95
N ARG A 116 -15.07 -5.01 11.49
CA ARG A 116 -13.85 -4.19 11.29
C ARG A 116 -13.13 -3.90 12.60
N VAL A 117 -13.87 -3.64 13.67
CA VAL A 117 -13.30 -3.39 15.00
C VAL A 117 -12.65 -4.66 15.53
N VAL A 118 -13.37 -5.78 15.47
CA VAL A 118 -12.86 -7.08 15.92
C VAL A 118 -11.67 -7.51 15.07
N ALA A 119 -11.73 -7.37 13.74
CA ALA A 119 -10.64 -7.73 12.84
C ALA A 119 -9.40 -6.83 12.96
N GLY A 120 -9.51 -5.68 13.63
CA GLY A 120 -8.47 -4.64 13.71
C GLY A 120 -7.07 -5.15 14.05
N PRO A 121 -6.88 -6.01 15.07
CA PRO A 121 -5.57 -6.57 15.41
C PRO A 121 -4.96 -7.47 14.32
N TRP A 122 -5.79 -8.03 13.43
CA TRP A 122 -5.37 -8.91 12.34
C TRP A 122 -5.26 -8.18 10.99
N THR A 123 -5.69 -6.92 10.91
CA THR A 123 -5.54 -6.11 9.72
C THR A 123 -4.21 -5.38 9.70
N SER A 124 -3.58 -5.33 8.53
CA SER A 124 -2.37 -4.56 8.34
C SER A 124 -2.59 -3.07 8.61
N THR A 125 -1.60 -2.44 9.22
CA THR A 125 -1.60 -1.00 9.54
C THR A 125 -1.13 -0.15 8.36
N THR A 126 -0.37 -0.73 7.43
CA THR A 126 0.20 0.02 6.31
C THR A 126 -0.40 -0.40 4.98
N LEU A 127 -0.73 0.58 4.14
CA LEU A 127 -1.14 0.36 2.75
C LEU A 127 -0.14 1.03 1.81
N LEU A 128 0.30 0.30 0.77
CA LEU A 128 1.01 0.87 -0.37
C LEU A 128 0.14 0.77 -1.62
N SER A 129 -0.28 1.92 -2.15
CA SER A 129 -0.99 2.03 -3.41
C SER A 129 -0.06 2.60 -4.48
N ASN A 130 0.03 1.94 -5.62
CA ASN A 130 0.79 2.43 -6.77
C ASN A 130 -0.09 2.38 -8.01
N ILE A 131 -0.47 3.55 -8.53
CA ILE A 131 -1.29 3.67 -9.75
C ILE A 131 -0.42 3.54 -11.01
N GLY A 132 0.91 3.62 -10.84
CA GLY A 132 1.86 3.54 -11.93
C GLY A 132 1.89 4.80 -12.78
N ARG A 133 2.37 4.63 -14.02
CA ARG A 133 2.43 5.71 -15.00
C ARG A 133 1.04 6.02 -15.53
N ILE A 134 0.61 7.28 -15.38
CA ILE A 134 -0.61 7.78 -16.01
C ILE A 134 -0.26 8.03 -17.48
N PRO A 135 -0.86 7.27 -18.42
CA PRO A 135 -0.38 7.24 -19.80
C PRO A 135 -0.88 8.41 -20.64
N TYR A 136 -1.90 9.15 -20.19
CA TYR A 136 -2.52 10.24 -20.93
C TYR A 136 -2.16 11.59 -20.31
N PRO A 137 -1.96 12.64 -21.13
CA PRO A 137 -1.43 13.93 -20.70
C PRO A 137 -2.40 14.80 -19.87
N LEU A 138 -3.61 14.30 -19.54
CA LEU A 138 -4.66 15.06 -18.84
C LEU A 138 -4.76 16.50 -19.37
N ASP A 139 -5.17 16.60 -20.64
CA ASP A 139 -5.29 17.85 -21.37
C ASP A 139 -6.69 18.44 -21.13
N PHE A 140 -6.74 19.68 -20.62
CA PHE A 140 -7.96 20.40 -20.31
C PHE A 140 -8.26 21.48 -21.36
N GLY A 141 -7.72 21.36 -22.58
CA GLY A 141 -7.94 22.30 -23.67
C GLY A 141 -7.27 23.64 -23.37
N ASP A 142 -8.03 24.73 -23.42
CA ASP A 142 -7.52 26.08 -23.18
C ASP A 142 -6.94 26.27 -21.76
N ALA A 143 -7.37 25.43 -20.81
CA ALA A 143 -6.82 25.43 -19.44
C ALA A 143 -5.44 24.74 -19.34
N GLY A 144 -4.94 24.15 -20.44
CA GLY A 144 -3.63 23.53 -20.52
C GLY A 144 -3.56 22.08 -20.03
N ARG A 145 -2.33 21.58 -19.86
CA ARG A 145 -2.04 20.18 -19.52
C ARG A 145 -1.62 20.03 -18.07
N ALA A 146 -1.99 18.91 -17.44
CA ALA A 146 -1.50 18.59 -16.10
C ALA A 146 0.02 18.33 -16.13
N THR A 147 0.75 19.07 -15.30
CA THR A 147 2.21 18.89 -15.12
C THR A 147 2.55 17.89 -14.02
N ALA A 148 1.62 17.66 -13.07
CA ALA A 148 1.75 16.71 -11.99
C ALA A 148 0.38 16.17 -11.59
N VAL A 149 0.32 14.89 -11.24
CA VAL A 149 -0.89 14.26 -10.70
C VAL A 149 -0.57 13.60 -9.37
N TRP A 150 -1.32 14.01 -8.35
CA TRP A 150 -1.20 13.50 -7.00
C TRP A 150 -2.40 12.63 -6.67
N PHE A 151 -2.16 11.53 -5.99
CA PHE A 151 -3.21 10.66 -5.49
C PHE A 151 -2.95 10.34 -4.03
N SER A 152 -3.98 10.42 -3.21
CA SER A 152 -3.92 10.11 -1.78
C SER A 152 -5.03 9.15 -1.42
N ALA A 153 -4.70 7.88 -1.15
CA ALA A 153 -5.65 6.94 -0.59
C ALA A 153 -5.98 7.28 0.89
N PRO A 154 -7.20 6.98 1.38
CA PRO A 154 -7.56 7.19 2.77
C PRO A 154 -6.66 6.40 3.74
N ALA A 155 -6.40 6.99 4.92
CA ALA A 155 -5.63 6.38 6.01
C ALA A 155 -6.50 6.25 7.28
N ARG A 156 -7.64 5.57 7.16
CA ARG A 156 -8.53 5.32 8.30
C ARG A 156 -7.99 4.14 9.14
N MET A 157 -8.18 4.20 10.46
CA MET A 157 -7.96 3.05 11.33
C MET A 157 -8.82 1.87 10.86
N PRO A 158 -8.31 0.62 10.98
CA PRO A 158 -7.07 0.20 11.67
C PRO A 158 -5.78 0.34 10.85
N ARG A 159 -5.85 0.75 9.57
CA ARG A 159 -4.64 1.02 8.77
C ARG A 159 -3.89 2.20 9.36
N GLY A 160 -4.41 3.40 9.11
CA GLY A 160 -3.85 4.61 9.72
C GLY A 160 -2.52 5.07 9.13
N LEU A 161 -1.87 4.32 8.23
CA LEU A 161 -0.76 4.80 7.40
C LEU A 161 -0.87 4.30 5.95
N THR A 162 -0.79 5.23 5.00
CA THR A 162 -0.91 4.95 3.58
C THR A 162 0.17 5.68 2.78
N PHE A 163 0.92 4.92 1.99
CA PHE A 163 1.82 5.41 0.96
C PHE A 163 1.10 5.31 -0.37
N THR A 164 1.05 6.39 -1.13
CA THR A 164 0.51 6.34 -2.49
C THR A 164 1.46 6.96 -3.49
N THR A 165 1.62 6.28 -4.62
CA THR A 165 2.46 6.73 -5.72
C THR A 165 1.71 6.77 -7.04
N ALA A 166 2.04 7.78 -7.84
CA ALA A 166 1.66 7.91 -9.23
C ALA A 166 2.85 8.45 -10.02
N SER A 167 2.90 8.21 -11.33
CA SER A 167 3.96 8.76 -12.17
C SER A 167 3.40 9.53 -13.35
N THR A 168 3.85 10.77 -13.51
CA THR A 168 3.52 11.67 -14.63
C THR A 168 4.77 12.44 -15.05
N GLY A 169 4.93 12.69 -16.35
CA GLY A 169 6.06 13.50 -16.86
C GLY A 169 7.45 12.97 -16.48
N GLY A 170 7.62 11.65 -16.36
CA GLY A 170 8.89 11.03 -15.95
C GLY A 170 9.24 11.18 -14.46
N ARG A 171 8.33 11.73 -13.64
CA ARG A 171 8.52 11.90 -12.20
C ARG A 171 7.62 10.96 -11.41
N LEU A 172 8.12 10.51 -10.26
CA LEU A 172 7.33 9.79 -9.26
C LEU A 172 6.76 10.82 -8.26
N HIS A 173 5.45 10.81 -8.09
CA HIS A 173 4.74 11.61 -7.09
C HIS A 173 4.38 10.70 -5.93
N LEU A 174 4.84 11.05 -4.73
CA LEU A 174 4.58 10.31 -3.50
C LEU A 174 3.70 11.14 -2.57
N ALA A 175 2.61 10.54 -2.09
CA ALA A 175 1.77 11.08 -1.05
C ALA A 175 1.77 10.14 0.16
N LEU A 176 2.16 10.65 1.33
CA LEU A 176 1.96 9.98 2.61
C LEU A 176 0.68 10.53 3.24
N ARG A 177 -0.18 9.63 3.69
CA ARG A 177 -1.35 9.98 4.49
C ARG A 177 -1.37 9.14 5.74
N TRP A 178 -1.63 9.76 6.89
CA TRP A 178 -1.71 9.07 8.17
C TRP A 178 -2.95 9.48 8.96
N SER A 179 -3.27 8.68 9.98
CA SER A 179 -4.23 9.02 11.03
C SER A 179 -3.53 9.85 12.11
N ARG A 180 -4.12 10.99 12.48
CA ARG A 180 -3.65 11.82 13.60
C ARG A 180 -3.75 11.13 14.96
N THR A 181 -4.46 10.01 15.05
CA THR A 181 -4.46 9.15 16.24
C THR A 181 -3.16 8.37 16.41
N LEU A 182 -2.35 8.24 15.34
CA LEU A 182 -1.10 7.48 15.34
C LEU A 182 0.14 8.37 15.25
N LEU A 183 0.08 9.43 14.45
CA LEU A 183 1.25 10.21 14.04
C LEU A 183 0.92 11.72 14.00
N GLY A 184 1.87 12.53 14.46
CA GLY A 184 1.85 13.99 14.33
C GLY A 184 2.33 14.48 12.96
N ASP A 185 2.31 15.80 12.75
CA ASP A 185 2.72 16.38 11.47
C ASP A 185 4.25 16.27 11.26
N GLU A 186 5.06 16.41 12.32
CA GLU A 186 6.52 16.21 12.28
C GLU A 186 6.91 14.75 11.99
N ASP A 187 6.12 13.79 12.49
CA ASP A 187 6.33 12.38 12.20
C ASP A 187 6.20 12.09 10.70
N GLY A 188 5.29 12.79 10.02
CA GLY A 188 5.13 12.70 8.57
C GLY A 188 6.39 13.11 7.81
N VAL A 189 7.09 14.17 8.25
CA VAL A 189 8.36 14.62 7.67
C VAL A 189 9.46 13.58 7.87
N ARG A 190 9.56 13.02 9.09
CA ARG A 190 10.54 11.98 9.41
C ARG A 190 10.30 10.69 8.63
N LEU A 191 9.04 10.28 8.47
CA LEU A 191 8.67 9.12 7.65
C LEU A 191 9.01 9.33 6.18
N LEU A 192 8.81 10.54 5.66
CA LEU A 192 9.19 10.88 4.29
C LEU A 192 10.70 10.81 4.08
N ASP A 193 11.50 11.32 5.03
CA ASP A 193 12.96 11.21 4.98
C ASP A 193 13.42 9.74 4.97
N LEU A 194 12.93 8.94 5.93
CA LEU A 194 13.20 7.50 6.00
C LEU A 194 12.86 6.80 4.68
N PHE A 195 11.67 7.07 4.14
CA PHE A 195 11.24 6.48 2.87
C PHE A 195 12.15 6.86 1.71
N THR A 196 12.54 8.13 1.62
CA THR A 196 13.42 8.61 0.57
C THR A 196 14.80 7.95 0.64
N ARG A 197 15.36 7.82 1.84
CA ARG A 197 16.64 7.10 2.06
C ARG A 197 16.56 5.64 1.65
N HIS A 198 15.51 4.93 2.07
CA HIS A 198 15.35 3.52 1.70
C HIS A 198 15.07 3.33 0.20
N LEU A 199 14.30 4.22 -0.42
CA LEU A 199 14.08 4.17 -1.87
C LEU A 199 15.38 4.39 -2.65
N ALA A 200 16.22 5.33 -2.22
CA ALA A 200 17.54 5.55 -2.81
C ALA A 200 18.45 4.32 -2.68
N ALA A 201 18.45 3.66 -1.51
CA ALA A 201 19.19 2.41 -1.30
C ALA A 201 18.75 1.31 -2.28
N THR A 202 17.43 1.15 -2.50
CA THR A 202 16.89 0.16 -3.46
C THR A 202 17.18 0.49 -4.94
N SER A 203 17.65 1.71 -5.23
CA SER A 203 17.99 2.16 -6.57
C SER A 203 19.49 2.04 -6.88
N SER A 204 20.33 2.12 -5.84
CA SER A 204 21.79 2.07 -5.98
C SER A 204 22.31 0.66 -6.30
N GLU A 205 21.51 -0.38 -6.04
CA GLU A 205 21.83 -1.79 -6.34
C GLU A 205 21.27 -2.28 -7.68
N ALA A 206 20.67 -1.39 -8.48
CA ALA A 206 20.16 -1.72 -9.82
C ALA A 206 21.21 -1.55 -10.94
N VAL A 207 22.50 -1.46 -10.58
CA VAL A 207 23.65 -1.29 -11.49
C VAL A 207 24.37 -2.61 -11.67
#